data_AF-A0A8R7UI11-F1
#
_entry.id   AF-A0A8R7UI11-F1
#
_cell.length_a   1.000
_cell.length_b   1.000
_cell.length_c   1.000
_cell.angle_alpha   90.00
_cell.angle_beta   90.00
_cell.angle_gamma   90.00
#
_symmetry.space_group_name_H-M   'P 1'
#
loop_
_entity.id
_entity.type
_entity.pdbx_description
1 polymer ?
#
loop_
_entity_poly.entity_id
_entity_poly.type
_entity_poly.pdbx_seq_one_letter_code
_entity_poly.pdbx_strand_id
1 'polypeptide(L)'
;MMQTALAKIQEGDAADDQAKRQAAIAAMEKAMTFAEMEKAMTALMKIQEDAAVSDQAQGQAAFAEMEKAMTGLMDLSHKKTSGPPKLPRDFATKWPHSEGDPLLERVMKDPIILASGYTVDKSCQQWSLAQKNTCPVTGHSLPHSLTAPNHLLHDMIAEWCLDHSNLARSSIGRSLPLVPPAEDEIQEILELFSGHPVRQKEALRMLNLMSKTSKGMQPCLAKWPELTPLLMNLRKHWMNVWSADIEAQRISLIHNLSMHRPNREILAGQNEVPAVLKNVVERAGKLGLSASLLAMVASIIATLSEFDVFRKRMVTIGGMKMLSGLLKIEDVVLRKETGAAILALCADEEAKLSAAVSDVPDRLLECFMATDEFLLLLDRLPKSPEALDMICDKAMELVNIVMEEDAGGMVTSQGIHSAISLIFVITERDVGKLKVKNVEDFKERLRELSSKRIPMQTMFQVEKIIKTLSEMFPAPTTQLQNQ
;
A
#
# COMPACT_ATOMS: atom_id res chain seq x y z
N MET A 1 10.47 -31.50 39.46
CA MET A 1 9.04 -31.64 39.10
C MET A 1 8.83 -32.47 37.84
N MET A 2 9.55 -32.19 36.73
CA MET A 2 9.38 -32.89 35.45
C MET A 2 9.74 -34.40 35.51
N GLN A 3 10.80 -34.79 36.24
CA GLN A 3 11.18 -36.20 36.43
C GLN A 3 10.25 -36.96 37.41
N THR A 4 9.64 -36.28 38.38
CA THR A 4 8.70 -36.86 39.35
C THR A 4 7.34 -37.14 38.73
N ALA A 5 6.95 -36.40 37.68
CA ALA A 5 5.75 -36.63 36.90
C ALA A 5 5.88 -37.81 35.93
N LEU A 6 7.09 -38.01 35.35
CA LEU A 6 7.39 -39.14 34.48
C LEU A 6 7.41 -40.50 35.21
N ALA A 7 7.89 -40.53 36.47
CA ALA A 7 7.93 -41.77 37.27
C ALA A 7 6.53 -42.29 37.69
N LYS A 8 5.53 -41.40 37.80
CA LYS A 8 4.16 -41.78 38.18
C LYS A 8 3.33 -42.38 37.04
N ILE A 9 3.84 -42.37 35.80
CA ILE A 9 3.16 -42.91 34.62
C ILE A 9 3.49 -44.41 34.41
N GLN A 10 4.47 -44.98 35.14
CA GLN A 10 4.94 -46.36 34.93
C GLN A 10 4.34 -47.41 35.89
N GLU A 11 3.60 -47.03 36.95
CA GLU A 11 3.00 -47.98 37.90
C GLU A 11 1.54 -47.62 38.22
N GLY A 12 0.55 -48.27 37.57
CA GLY A 12 -0.86 -48.19 37.99
C GLY A 12 -1.90 -48.52 36.90
N ASP A 13 -3.01 -49.15 37.33
CA ASP A 13 -4.02 -49.87 36.54
C ASP A 13 -4.87 -49.05 35.53
N ALA A 14 -5.30 -49.69 34.44
CA ALA A 14 -5.64 -49.08 33.14
C ALA A 14 -6.89 -48.17 33.05
N ALA A 15 -7.70 -48.01 34.11
CA ALA A 15 -8.89 -47.14 34.09
C ALA A 15 -8.73 -45.84 34.89
N ASP A 16 -7.91 -45.84 35.94
CA ASP A 16 -7.56 -44.62 36.70
C ASP A 16 -6.46 -43.80 35.99
N ASP A 17 -5.82 -44.42 34.99
CA ASP A 17 -4.70 -43.86 34.24
C ASP A 17 -5.11 -42.76 33.23
N GLN A 18 -6.36 -42.77 32.73
CA GLN A 18 -6.82 -41.78 31.75
C GLN A 18 -7.12 -40.41 32.39
N ALA A 19 -7.80 -40.40 33.54
CA ALA A 19 -8.07 -39.17 34.29
C ALA A 19 -6.77 -38.54 34.82
N LYS A 20 -5.82 -39.37 35.28
CA LYS A 20 -4.50 -38.92 35.71
C LYS A 20 -3.65 -38.39 34.55
N ARG A 21 -3.71 -39.02 33.37
CA ARG A 21 -3.08 -38.49 32.14
C ARG A 21 -3.67 -37.16 31.71
N GLN A 22 -5.00 -37.01 31.72
CA GLN A 22 -5.64 -35.74 31.37
C GLN A 22 -5.36 -34.63 32.39
N ALA A 23 -5.30 -34.96 33.68
CA ALA A 23 -4.86 -34.01 34.71
C ALA A 23 -3.38 -33.61 34.54
N ALA A 24 -2.51 -34.55 34.14
CA ALA A 24 -1.11 -34.27 33.86
C ALA A 24 -0.92 -33.41 32.59
N ILE A 25 -1.70 -33.66 31.54
CA ILE A 25 -1.73 -32.83 30.31
C ILE A 25 -2.24 -31.42 30.65
N ALA A 26 -3.34 -31.29 31.38
CA ALA A 26 -3.86 -30.00 31.80
C ALA A 26 -2.89 -29.24 32.71
N ALA A 27 -2.18 -29.94 33.61
CA ALA A 27 -1.13 -29.33 34.44
C ALA A 27 0.09 -28.90 33.60
N MET A 28 0.43 -29.65 32.56
CA MET A 28 1.52 -29.34 31.63
C MET A 28 1.17 -28.15 30.74
N GLU A 29 -0.08 -28.06 30.24
CA GLU A 29 -0.62 -26.90 29.51
C GLU A 29 -0.70 -25.66 30.40
N LYS A 30 -1.10 -25.82 31.67
CA LYS A 30 -1.13 -24.72 32.65
C LYS A 30 0.27 -24.25 33.05
N ALA A 31 1.25 -25.16 33.11
CA ALA A 31 2.65 -24.80 33.36
C ALA A 31 3.28 -24.10 32.14
N MET A 32 2.91 -24.52 30.92
CA MET A 32 3.36 -23.90 29.66
C MET A 32 2.82 -22.47 29.52
N THR A 33 1.53 -22.27 29.79
CA THR A 33 0.90 -20.93 29.79
C THR A 33 1.46 -20.00 30.87
N PHE A 34 1.78 -20.52 32.06
CA PHE A 34 2.44 -19.72 33.10
C PHE A 34 3.87 -19.30 32.70
N ALA A 35 4.65 -20.21 32.11
CA ALA A 35 6.01 -19.91 31.63
C ALA A 35 6.00 -18.88 30.47
N GLU A 36 4.99 -18.93 29.61
CA GLU A 36 4.79 -17.94 28.54
C GLU A 36 4.36 -16.57 29.09
N MET A 37 3.50 -16.55 30.10
CA MET A 37 3.09 -15.33 30.81
C MET A 37 4.27 -14.70 31.57
N GLU A 38 5.12 -15.52 32.21
CA GLU A 38 6.33 -15.09 32.89
C GLU A 38 7.37 -14.50 31.91
N LYS A 39 7.52 -15.13 30.72
CA LYS A 39 8.34 -14.56 29.63
C LYS A 39 7.81 -13.21 29.15
N ALA A 40 6.50 -13.09 28.94
CA ALA A 40 5.89 -11.82 28.53
C ALA A 40 6.07 -10.72 29.59
N MET A 41 5.95 -11.07 30.88
CA MET A 41 6.12 -10.13 31.98
C MET A 41 7.60 -9.71 32.16
N THR A 42 8.54 -10.63 31.93
CA THR A 42 9.99 -10.34 31.93
C THR A 42 10.40 -9.46 30.75
N ALA A 43 9.80 -9.66 29.57
CA ALA A 43 10.02 -8.81 28.40
C ALA A 43 9.50 -7.38 28.64
N LEU A 44 8.34 -7.23 29.31
CA LEU A 44 7.81 -5.93 29.72
C LEU A 44 8.72 -5.20 30.72
N MET A 45 9.34 -5.90 31.67
CA MET A 45 10.32 -5.31 32.60
C MET A 45 11.57 -4.81 31.88
N LYS A 46 12.10 -5.56 30.91
CA LYS A 46 13.24 -5.13 30.09
C LYS A 46 12.93 -3.87 29.27
N ILE A 47 11.74 -3.78 28.69
CA ILE A 47 11.29 -2.58 27.94
C ILE A 47 11.21 -1.34 28.86
N GLN A 48 10.88 -1.51 30.14
CA GLN A 48 10.86 -0.42 31.12
C GLN A 48 12.25 -0.01 31.62
N GLU A 49 13.21 -0.94 31.73
CA GLU A 49 14.60 -0.64 32.10
C GLU A 49 15.40 -0.01 30.94
N ASP A 50 15.17 -0.45 29.70
CA ASP A 50 15.88 0.04 28.50
C ASP A 50 15.37 1.42 28.02
N ALA A 51 14.20 1.88 28.48
CA ALA A 51 13.77 3.27 28.27
C ALA A 51 14.71 4.31 28.93
N ALA A 52 15.67 3.87 29.74
CA ALA A 52 16.72 4.69 30.34
C ALA A 52 18.08 4.64 29.60
N VAL A 53 18.29 3.78 28.59
CA VAL A 53 19.57 3.69 27.84
C VAL A 53 19.33 3.54 26.33
N SER A 54 19.95 4.46 25.57
CA SER A 54 19.73 4.73 24.14
C SER A 54 20.32 3.68 23.18
N ASP A 55 19.80 2.45 23.12
CA ASP A 55 20.18 1.50 22.04
C ASP A 55 18.97 0.93 21.27
N GLN A 56 18.86 1.31 19.99
CA GLN A 56 17.67 1.12 19.14
C GLN A 56 17.53 -0.33 18.62
N ALA A 57 18.63 -1.09 18.56
CA ALA A 57 18.64 -2.47 18.06
C ALA A 57 18.05 -3.48 19.06
N GLN A 58 18.18 -3.20 20.37
CA GLN A 58 17.67 -4.07 21.44
C GLN A 58 16.15 -3.96 21.61
N GLY A 59 15.59 -2.76 21.41
CA GLY A 59 14.14 -2.54 21.46
C GLY A 59 13.36 -3.28 20.36
N GLN A 60 13.91 -3.36 19.14
CA GLN A 60 13.28 -4.10 18.05
C GLN A 60 13.27 -5.62 18.29
N ALA A 61 14.34 -6.17 18.88
CA ALA A 61 14.40 -7.59 19.24
C ALA A 61 13.38 -7.95 20.33
N ALA A 62 13.21 -7.08 21.34
CA ALA A 62 12.21 -7.26 22.40
C ALA A 62 10.76 -7.19 21.88
N PHE A 63 10.48 -6.32 20.90
CA PHE A 63 9.17 -6.24 20.24
C PHE A 63 8.85 -7.51 19.44
N ALA A 64 9.81 -8.03 18.68
CA ALA A 64 9.62 -9.27 17.91
C ALA A 64 9.40 -10.50 18.82
N GLU A 65 10.04 -10.53 20.00
CA GLU A 65 9.85 -11.59 20.98
C GLU A 65 8.46 -11.52 21.65
N MET A 66 7.95 -10.31 21.87
CA MET A 66 6.59 -10.08 22.40
C MET A 66 5.51 -10.46 21.39
N GLU A 67 5.68 -10.10 20.11
CA GLU A 67 4.76 -10.47 19.03
C GLU A 67 4.68 -11.99 18.89
N LYS A 68 5.84 -12.67 18.90
CA LYS A 68 5.91 -14.13 18.82
C LYS A 68 5.26 -14.83 20.02
N ALA A 69 5.41 -14.29 21.23
CA ALA A 69 4.74 -14.81 22.42
C ALA A 69 3.21 -14.61 22.36
N MET A 70 2.75 -13.50 21.78
CA MET A 70 1.33 -13.18 21.61
C MET A 70 0.67 -14.06 20.55
N THR A 71 1.36 -14.35 19.44
CA THR A 71 0.91 -15.34 18.44
C THR A 71 0.82 -16.75 19.05
N GLY A 72 1.78 -17.16 19.89
CA GLY A 72 1.74 -18.46 20.58
C GLY A 72 0.55 -18.63 21.54
N LEU A 73 0.18 -17.56 22.26
CA LEU A 73 -1.02 -17.51 23.12
C LEU A 73 -2.32 -17.60 22.33
N MET A 74 -2.32 -17.03 21.11
CA MET A 74 -3.43 -17.12 20.16
C MET A 74 -3.61 -18.56 19.68
N ASP A 75 -2.53 -19.21 19.24
CA ASP A 75 -2.55 -20.61 18.78
C ASP A 75 -3.02 -21.60 19.86
N LEU A 76 -2.70 -21.35 21.14
CA LEU A 76 -3.16 -22.17 22.27
C LEU A 76 -4.64 -21.95 22.59
N SER A 77 -5.18 -20.75 22.34
CA SER A 77 -6.61 -20.45 22.54
C SER A 77 -7.51 -21.05 21.46
N HIS A 78 -6.96 -21.39 20.28
CA HIS A 78 -7.70 -21.91 19.13
C HIS A 78 -7.67 -23.44 18.95
N LYS A 79 -7.21 -24.22 19.94
CA LYS A 79 -7.28 -25.69 19.85
C LYS A 79 -8.75 -26.19 19.90
N LYS A 80 -9.24 -26.67 18.75
CA LYS A 80 -10.55 -27.30 18.51
C LYS A 80 -11.04 -28.12 19.71
N THR A 81 -11.98 -27.55 20.48
CA THR A 81 -12.83 -28.31 21.39
C THR A 81 -14.01 -28.86 20.59
N SER A 82 -14.27 -30.16 20.71
CA SER A 82 -15.33 -30.85 19.98
C SER A 82 -16.71 -30.47 20.55
N GLY A 83 -17.30 -29.40 20.02
CA GLY A 83 -18.67 -28.95 20.28
C GLY A 83 -19.06 -27.77 19.39
N PRO A 84 -20.35 -27.41 19.28
CA PRO A 84 -20.76 -26.22 18.54
C PRO A 84 -20.12 -24.97 19.15
N PRO A 85 -19.63 -24.03 18.33
CA PRO A 85 -18.87 -22.88 18.80
C PRO A 85 -19.73 -21.97 19.68
N LYS A 86 -19.24 -21.63 20.87
CA LYS A 86 -19.88 -20.69 21.80
C LYS A 86 -19.22 -19.32 21.66
N LEU A 87 -20.03 -18.26 21.60
CA LEU A 87 -19.54 -16.87 21.57
C LEU A 87 -18.70 -16.58 22.83
N PRO A 88 -17.43 -16.16 22.69
CA PRO A 88 -16.64 -15.71 23.82
C PRO A 88 -17.32 -14.55 24.53
N ARG A 89 -17.41 -14.64 25.87
CA ARG A 89 -18.12 -13.65 26.70
C ARG A 89 -17.60 -12.23 26.54
N ASP A 90 -16.33 -12.09 26.20
CA ASP A 90 -15.68 -10.78 26.02
C ASP A 90 -16.07 -10.10 24.71
N PHE A 91 -16.69 -10.82 23.77
CA PHE A 91 -17.16 -10.28 22.49
C PHE A 91 -18.62 -9.81 22.55
N ALA A 92 -19.36 -10.21 23.59
CA ALA A 92 -20.75 -9.88 23.77
C ALA A 92 -20.95 -8.48 24.40
N THR A 93 -21.97 -7.74 23.94
CA THR A 93 -22.40 -6.52 24.61
C THR A 93 -22.97 -6.84 26.00
N LYS A 94 -22.44 -6.24 27.06
CA LYS A 94 -22.80 -6.53 28.47
C LYS A 94 -24.12 -5.88 28.95
N TRP A 95 -25.09 -5.62 28.06
CA TRP A 95 -26.30 -4.86 28.39
C TRP A 95 -27.59 -5.70 28.31
N PRO A 96 -28.52 -5.63 29.29
CA PRO A 96 -29.83 -6.25 29.22
C PRO A 96 -30.85 -5.31 28.56
N HIS A 97 -31.25 -5.60 27.32
CA HIS A 97 -32.52 -5.09 26.78
C HIS A 97 -33.61 -6.18 26.95
N SER A 98 -34.86 -5.73 27.12
CA SER A 98 -36.04 -6.49 27.56
C SER A 98 -36.17 -7.93 27.05
N GLU A 99 -36.56 -8.83 27.95
CA GLU A 99 -36.82 -10.24 27.72
C GLU A 99 -37.72 -10.49 26.49
N GLY A 100 -37.25 -11.31 25.54
CA GLY A 100 -38.09 -11.78 24.44
C GLY A 100 -37.42 -12.16 23.11
N ASP A 101 -36.11 -11.96 22.91
CA ASP A 101 -35.46 -12.27 21.62
C ASP A 101 -34.52 -13.49 21.73
N PRO A 102 -34.58 -14.50 20.83
CA PRO A 102 -33.79 -15.73 20.99
C PRO A 102 -32.30 -15.56 20.64
N LEU A 103 -31.45 -15.89 21.61
CA LEU A 103 -30.12 -16.51 21.49
C LEU A 103 -29.17 -16.07 20.35
N LEU A 104 -28.97 -14.76 20.15
CA LEU A 104 -27.73 -14.22 19.58
C LEU A 104 -27.38 -12.92 20.31
N GLU A 105 -26.79 -13.08 21.49
CA GLU A 105 -26.06 -12.06 22.22
C GLU A 105 -25.20 -11.25 21.25
N ARG A 106 -25.57 -9.98 21.06
CA ARG A 106 -25.07 -9.11 19.99
C ARG A 106 -23.58 -8.83 20.22
N VAL A 107 -22.77 -9.30 19.29
CA VAL A 107 -21.34 -9.02 19.19
C VAL A 107 -21.10 -7.50 19.13
N MET A 108 -20.10 -7.00 19.86
CA MET A 108 -19.69 -5.59 19.76
C MET A 108 -19.20 -5.28 18.35
N LYS A 109 -19.72 -4.21 17.73
CA LYS A 109 -19.42 -3.79 16.35
C LYS A 109 -18.31 -2.74 16.30
N ASP A 110 -18.31 -1.80 17.24
CA ASP A 110 -17.29 -0.75 17.34
C ASP A 110 -16.89 -0.63 18.83
N PRO A 111 -16.00 -1.52 19.32
CA PRO A 111 -15.65 -1.59 20.73
C PRO A 111 -14.80 -0.36 21.12
N ILE A 112 -15.29 0.38 22.10
CA ILE A 112 -14.64 1.57 22.67
C ILE A 112 -14.35 1.36 24.16
N ILE A 113 -13.19 1.81 24.60
CA ILE A 113 -12.74 1.83 25.99
C ILE A 113 -13.26 3.10 26.65
N LEU A 114 -14.03 2.93 27.72
CA LEU A 114 -14.47 4.03 28.58
C LEU A 114 -13.38 4.43 29.56
N ALA A 115 -13.49 5.62 30.15
CA ALA A 115 -12.58 6.11 31.19
C ALA A 115 -12.44 5.16 32.41
N SER A 116 -13.43 4.30 32.64
CA SER A 116 -13.40 3.25 33.67
C SER A 116 -12.58 2.01 33.28
N GLY A 117 -12.00 1.95 32.09
CA GLY A 117 -11.26 0.80 31.56
C GLY A 117 -12.15 -0.31 30.97
N TYR A 118 -13.47 -0.16 31.01
CA TYR A 118 -14.41 -1.13 30.43
C TYR A 118 -14.59 -0.86 28.93
N THR A 119 -14.64 -1.94 28.15
CA THR A 119 -14.97 -1.88 26.73
C THR A 119 -16.46 -2.07 26.51
N VAL A 120 -17.06 -1.20 25.70
CA VAL A 120 -18.48 -1.23 25.31
C VAL A 120 -18.62 -0.95 23.82
N ASP A 121 -19.78 -1.25 23.23
CA ASP A 121 -20.05 -0.84 21.85
C ASP A 121 -20.31 0.67 21.76
N LYS A 122 -19.84 1.31 20.68
CA LYS A 122 -20.01 2.75 20.47
C LYS A 122 -21.46 3.23 20.42
N SER A 123 -22.41 2.36 20.09
CA SER A 123 -23.84 2.69 20.22
C SER A 123 -24.23 3.09 21.66
N CYS A 124 -23.49 2.63 22.67
CA CYS A 124 -23.69 3.01 24.07
C CYS A 124 -23.19 4.43 24.41
N GLN A 125 -22.40 5.07 23.54
CA GLN A 125 -21.87 6.42 23.78
C GLN A 125 -22.98 7.48 23.84
N GLN A 126 -24.01 7.34 23.00
CA GLN A 126 -25.17 8.25 23.00
C GLN A 126 -25.98 8.18 24.30
N TRP A 127 -25.99 7.01 24.96
CA TRP A 127 -26.65 6.83 26.25
C TRP A 127 -25.84 7.41 27.42
N SER A 128 -24.51 7.27 27.40
CA SER A 128 -23.63 7.85 28.44
C SER A 128 -23.74 9.38 28.51
N LEU A 129 -23.95 10.02 27.36
CA LEU A 129 -24.25 11.46 27.26
C LEU A 129 -25.61 11.83 27.87
N ALA A 130 -26.60 10.93 27.82
CA ALA A 130 -27.94 11.15 28.38
C ALA A 130 -28.02 10.91 29.90
N GLN A 131 -27.18 10.03 30.47
CA GLN A 131 -27.19 9.66 31.90
C GLN A 131 -26.04 10.26 32.74
N LYS A 132 -25.68 11.53 32.49
CA LYS A 132 -24.72 12.28 33.32
C LYS A 132 -23.39 11.55 33.57
N ASN A 133 -22.73 11.09 32.51
CA ASN A 133 -21.34 10.63 32.58
C ASN A 133 -21.13 9.41 33.50
N THR A 134 -22.04 8.43 33.44
CA THR A 134 -22.00 7.21 34.26
C THR A 134 -21.53 6.02 33.42
N CYS A 135 -20.77 5.10 34.02
CA CYS A 135 -20.30 3.87 33.40
C CYS A 135 -21.50 2.92 33.18
N PRO A 136 -21.81 2.53 31.94
CA PRO A 136 -22.94 1.65 31.63
C PRO A 136 -22.76 0.22 32.16
N VAL A 137 -21.53 -0.20 32.48
CA VAL A 137 -21.24 -1.56 32.95
C VAL A 137 -21.31 -1.67 34.48
N THR A 138 -20.90 -0.61 35.19
CA THR A 138 -20.79 -0.64 36.66
C THR A 138 -21.74 0.31 37.38
N GLY A 139 -22.39 1.22 36.66
CA GLY A 139 -23.27 2.24 37.25
C GLY A 139 -22.55 3.36 38.02
N HIS A 140 -21.21 3.37 38.05
CA HIS A 140 -20.42 4.41 38.73
C HIS A 140 -20.14 5.62 37.84
N SER A 141 -20.02 6.81 38.43
CA SER A 141 -19.64 8.03 37.70
C SER A 141 -18.26 7.87 37.05
N LEU A 142 -18.16 8.21 35.77
CA LEU A 142 -16.90 8.28 35.03
C LEU A 142 -16.18 9.59 35.36
N PRO A 143 -14.83 9.57 35.45
CA PRO A 143 -14.04 10.78 35.69
C PRO A 143 -14.09 11.76 34.50
N HIS A 144 -14.28 11.26 33.29
CA HIS A 144 -14.46 12.04 32.06
C HIS A 144 -15.18 11.23 30.98
N SER A 145 -15.70 11.92 29.96
CA SER A 145 -16.43 11.31 28.83
C SER A 145 -15.54 10.88 27.65
N LEU A 146 -14.22 11.04 27.76
CA LEU A 146 -13.29 10.61 26.71
C LEU A 146 -13.31 9.08 26.59
N THR A 147 -13.33 8.61 25.34
CA THR A 147 -13.32 7.19 24.97
C THR A 147 -12.21 6.93 23.96
N ALA A 148 -11.54 5.79 24.06
CA ALA A 148 -10.54 5.37 23.09
C ALA A 148 -11.06 4.15 22.30
N PRO A 149 -10.80 4.04 20.99
CA PRO A 149 -11.13 2.82 20.24
C PRO A 149 -10.33 1.61 20.77
N ASN A 150 -10.96 0.44 20.85
CA ASN A 150 -10.29 -0.83 21.20
C ASN A 150 -10.03 -1.65 19.93
N HIS A 151 -8.97 -1.29 19.20
CA HIS A 151 -8.61 -1.94 17.94
C HIS A 151 -8.28 -3.43 18.10
N LEU A 152 -7.63 -3.83 19.19
CA LEU A 152 -7.29 -5.22 19.45
C LEU A 152 -8.55 -6.10 19.61
N LEU A 153 -9.51 -5.66 20.42
CA LEU A 153 -10.75 -6.43 20.60
C LEU A 153 -11.59 -6.43 19.32
N HIS A 154 -11.59 -5.33 18.57
CA HIS A 154 -12.24 -5.27 17.25
C HIS A 154 -11.68 -6.33 16.31
N ASP A 155 -10.35 -6.48 16.24
CA ASP A 155 -9.70 -7.43 15.35
C ASP A 155 -9.90 -8.88 15.80
N MET A 156 -9.87 -9.15 17.11
CA MET A 156 -10.19 -10.48 17.67
C MET A 156 -11.64 -10.89 17.43
N ILE A 157 -12.58 -9.95 17.55
CA ILE A 157 -13.99 -10.18 17.23
C ILE A 157 -14.14 -10.49 15.75
N ALA A 158 -13.46 -9.73 14.88
CA ALA A 158 -13.48 -9.95 13.45
C ALA A 158 -12.96 -11.35 13.10
N GLU A 159 -11.82 -11.76 13.65
CA GLU A 159 -11.22 -13.07 13.43
C GLU A 159 -12.11 -14.23 13.93
N TRP A 160 -12.69 -14.11 15.12
CA TRP A 160 -13.62 -15.12 15.62
C TRP A 160 -14.89 -15.23 14.77
N CYS A 161 -15.41 -14.11 14.26
CA CYS A 161 -16.53 -14.12 13.34
C CYS A 161 -16.19 -14.77 11.99
N LEU A 162 -14.95 -14.64 11.52
CA LEU A 162 -14.47 -15.31 10.28
C LEU A 162 -14.53 -16.83 10.43
N ASP A 163 -14.04 -17.35 11.57
CA ASP A 163 -13.98 -18.80 11.85
C ASP A 163 -15.35 -19.47 12.05
N HIS A 164 -16.42 -18.70 12.33
CA HIS A 164 -17.74 -19.22 12.74
C HIS A 164 -18.92 -18.72 11.89
N SER A 165 -18.62 -18.27 10.67
CA SER A 165 -19.50 -17.55 9.72
C SER A 165 -20.82 -18.24 9.29
N ASN A 166 -21.04 -19.52 9.59
CA ASN A 166 -22.27 -20.24 9.22
C ASN A 166 -23.51 -19.86 10.05
N LEU A 167 -23.33 -19.22 11.21
CA LEU A 167 -24.40 -18.90 12.17
C LEU A 167 -24.93 -17.44 12.06
N ALA A 168 -24.20 -16.54 11.40
CA ALA A 168 -24.51 -15.09 11.38
C ALA A 168 -25.55 -14.66 10.31
N ARG A 169 -26.27 -15.60 9.69
CA ARG A 169 -27.15 -15.32 8.54
C ARG A 169 -28.50 -14.69 8.85
N SER A 170 -28.93 -14.60 10.12
CA SER A 170 -30.35 -14.32 10.41
C SER A 170 -30.74 -12.93 10.96
N SER A 171 -29.82 -12.02 11.32
CA SER A 171 -30.29 -10.76 11.96
C SER A 171 -29.38 -9.53 11.89
N ILE A 172 -28.33 -9.53 11.06
CA ILE A 172 -27.40 -8.39 10.99
C ILE A 172 -27.65 -7.60 9.71
N GLY A 173 -28.10 -6.35 9.85
CA GLY A 173 -28.01 -5.33 8.81
C GLY A 173 -26.59 -5.31 8.26
N ARG A 174 -26.46 -5.76 7.00
CA ARG A 174 -25.22 -6.08 6.29
C ARG A 174 -24.20 -4.95 6.41
N SER A 175 -23.14 -5.17 7.19
CA SER A 175 -21.91 -4.39 7.13
C SER A 175 -20.72 -5.34 7.09
N LEU A 176 -19.96 -5.21 5.99
CA LEU A 176 -18.73 -5.89 5.57
C LEU A 176 -18.87 -7.32 4.99
N PRO A 177 -18.62 -7.49 3.68
CA PRO A 177 -18.29 -8.79 3.10
C PRO A 177 -16.76 -8.99 3.13
N LEU A 178 -16.28 -9.96 3.92
CA LEU A 178 -14.88 -10.43 3.96
C LEU A 178 -14.68 -11.81 3.30
N VAL A 179 -15.64 -12.26 2.50
CA VAL A 179 -15.50 -13.38 1.55
C VAL A 179 -15.59 -12.77 0.15
N PRO A 180 -14.82 -13.23 -0.87
CA PRO A 180 -15.13 -12.87 -2.25
C PRO A 180 -16.61 -13.21 -2.50
N PRO A 181 -17.43 -12.22 -2.91
CA PRO A 181 -18.87 -12.39 -3.00
C PRO A 181 -19.22 -13.58 -3.89
N ALA A 182 -20.25 -14.33 -3.51
CA ALA A 182 -20.90 -15.21 -4.47
C ALA A 182 -21.34 -14.35 -5.67
N GLU A 183 -21.29 -14.93 -6.87
CA GLU A 183 -21.57 -14.21 -8.12
C GLU A 183 -22.92 -13.49 -8.12
N ASP A 184 -23.89 -14.03 -7.37
CA ASP A 184 -25.23 -13.49 -7.15
C ASP A 184 -25.21 -12.13 -6.41
N GLU A 185 -24.27 -11.90 -5.51
CA GLU A 185 -24.17 -10.64 -4.76
C GLU A 185 -23.76 -9.45 -5.64
N ILE A 186 -22.95 -9.68 -6.68
CA ILE A 186 -22.56 -8.61 -7.62
C ILE A 186 -23.75 -8.22 -8.49
N GLN A 187 -24.56 -9.19 -8.90
CA GLN A 187 -25.78 -8.93 -9.67
C GLN A 187 -26.77 -8.09 -8.84
N GLU A 188 -27.00 -8.47 -7.57
CA GLU A 188 -27.84 -7.69 -6.65
C GLU A 188 -27.34 -6.25 -6.49
N ILE A 189 -26.01 -6.04 -6.40
CA ILE A 189 -25.44 -4.70 -6.28
C ILE A 189 -25.63 -3.88 -7.56
N LEU A 190 -25.53 -4.50 -8.73
CA LEU A 190 -25.76 -3.82 -10.01
C LEU A 190 -27.23 -3.36 -10.12
N GLU A 191 -28.18 -4.16 -9.65
CA GLU A 191 -29.60 -3.78 -9.62
C GLU A 191 -29.85 -2.54 -8.74
N LEU A 192 -29.07 -2.33 -7.67
CA LEU A 192 -29.18 -1.13 -6.83
C LEU A 192 -28.86 0.18 -7.57
N PHE A 193 -28.09 0.13 -8.68
CA PHE A 193 -27.86 1.30 -9.52
C PHE A 193 -29.12 1.76 -10.28
N SER A 194 -30.12 0.90 -10.44
CA SER A 194 -31.43 1.29 -11.01
C SER A 194 -32.33 2.00 -9.99
N GLY A 195 -31.93 2.05 -8.71
CA GLY A 195 -32.72 2.63 -7.63
C GLY A 195 -32.47 4.12 -7.35
N HIS A 196 -33.01 4.59 -6.22
CA HIS A 196 -32.83 5.98 -5.73
C HIS A 196 -31.35 6.33 -5.51
N PRO A 197 -30.89 7.59 -5.68
CA PRO A 197 -29.47 7.99 -5.56
C PRO A 197 -28.73 7.52 -4.31
N VAL A 198 -29.44 7.38 -3.18
CA VAL A 198 -28.88 6.82 -1.93
C VAL A 198 -28.46 5.35 -2.10
N ARG A 199 -29.28 4.53 -2.77
CA ARG A 199 -28.97 3.13 -3.08
C ARG A 199 -27.85 3.02 -4.10
N GLN A 200 -27.82 3.90 -5.09
CA GLN A 200 -26.75 3.90 -6.09
C GLN A 200 -25.39 4.28 -5.46
N LYS A 201 -25.37 5.21 -4.49
CA LYS A 201 -24.19 5.53 -3.68
C LYS A 201 -23.72 4.35 -2.85
N GLU A 202 -24.63 3.65 -2.19
CA GLU A 202 -24.27 2.45 -1.44
C GLU A 202 -23.74 1.35 -2.36
N ALA A 203 -24.35 1.17 -3.55
CA ALA A 203 -23.88 0.22 -4.55
C ALA A 203 -22.44 0.51 -5.01
N LEU A 204 -22.12 1.78 -5.29
CA LEU A 204 -20.75 2.20 -5.61
C LEU A 204 -19.79 1.92 -4.47
N ARG A 205 -20.20 2.19 -3.23
CA ARG A 205 -19.39 1.95 -2.03
C ARG A 205 -19.11 0.47 -1.84
N MET A 206 -20.11 -0.38 -2.04
CA MET A 206 -20.00 -1.84 -1.96
C MET A 206 -19.06 -2.38 -3.05
N LEU A 207 -19.24 -1.99 -4.31
CA LEU A 207 -18.32 -2.39 -5.39
C LEU A 207 -16.89 -1.93 -5.12
N ASN A 208 -16.70 -0.70 -4.64
CA ASN A 208 -15.38 -0.18 -4.34
C ASN A 208 -14.72 -0.96 -3.19
N LEU A 209 -15.46 -1.26 -2.12
CA LEU A 209 -14.97 -2.08 -1.01
C LEU A 209 -14.56 -3.48 -1.49
N MET A 210 -15.42 -4.12 -2.28
CA MET A 210 -15.16 -5.45 -2.84
C MET A 210 -13.92 -5.47 -3.73
N SER A 211 -13.72 -4.41 -4.52
CA SER A 211 -12.53 -4.28 -5.36
C SER A 211 -11.22 -4.13 -4.60
N LYS A 212 -11.28 -3.75 -3.32
CA LYS A 212 -10.11 -3.65 -2.43
C LYS A 212 -9.83 -4.96 -1.69
N THR A 213 -10.87 -5.74 -1.36
CA THR A 213 -10.74 -6.96 -0.55
C THR A 213 -10.52 -8.22 -1.38
N SER A 214 -11.14 -8.30 -2.56
CA SER A 214 -10.63 -9.17 -3.63
C SER A 214 -9.37 -8.50 -4.19
N LYS A 215 -8.32 -9.25 -4.56
CA LYS A 215 -7.01 -8.73 -5.03
C LYS A 215 -7.11 -7.92 -6.35
N GLY A 216 -7.92 -6.86 -6.36
CA GLY A 216 -8.73 -6.44 -7.49
C GLY A 216 -9.85 -7.46 -7.76
N MET A 217 -11.02 -7.01 -8.21
CA MET A 217 -12.10 -7.93 -8.60
C MET A 217 -11.57 -8.88 -9.69
N GLN A 218 -11.59 -10.19 -9.42
CA GLN A 218 -11.44 -11.26 -10.43
C GLN A 218 -12.15 -10.84 -11.73
N PRO A 219 -11.62 -11.15 -12.92
CA PRO A 219 -12.00 -10.48 -14.19
C PRO A 219 -13.52 -10.43 -14.41
N CYS A 220 -14.10 -9.29 -14.04
CA CYS A 220 -15.53 -9.11 -13.80
C CYS A 220 -16.20 -8.35 -14.95
N LEU A 221 -15.46 -7.50 -15.66
CA LEU A 221 -16.04 -6.65 -16.72
C LEU A 221 -16.56 -7.45 -17.90
N ALA A 222 -15.98 -8.63 -18.17
CA ALA A 222 -16.48 -9.55 -19.19
C ALA A 222 -17.84 -10.14 -18.79
N LYS A 223 -18.03 -10.38 -17.49
CA LYS A 223 -19.23 -10.98 -16.94
C LYS A 223 -20.36 -9.97 -16.74
N TRP A 224 -20.00 -8.74 -16.35
CA TRP A 224 -20.92 -7.63 -16.12
C TRP A 224 -20.56 -6.45 -17.03
N PRO A 225 -20.85 -6.54 -18.35
CA PRO A 225 -20.47 -5.53 -19.32
C PRO A 225 -21.08 -4.15 -19.04
N GLU A 226 -22.23 -4.12 -18.35
CA GLU A 226 -22.96 -2.91 -17.95
C GLU A 226 -22.19 -2.02 -16.97
N LEU A 227 -21.25 -2.59 -16.20
CA LEU A 227 -20.47 -1.85 -15.21
C LEU A 227 -19.58 -0.79 -15.86
N THR A 228 -19.02 -1.07 -17.04
CA THR A 228 -18.16 -0.13 -17.75
C THR A 228 -18.88 1.16 -18.17
N PRO A 229 -19.98 1.12 -18.95
CA PRO A 229 -20.72 2.33 -19.32
C PRO A 229 -21.33 3.04 -18.11
N LEU A 230 -21.73 2.30 -17.06
CA LEU A 230 -22.17 2.87 -15.79
C LEU A 230 -21.07 3.75 -15.17
N LEU A 231 -19.86 3.21 -15.00
CA LEU A 231 -18.72 3.96 -14.44
C LEU A 231 -18.34 5.15 -15.31
N MET A 232 -18.34 5.02 -16.64
CA MET A 232 -17.99 6.13 -17.53
C MET A 232 -19.02 7.26 -17.50
N ASN A 233 -20.31 6.94 -17.31
CA ASN A 233 -21.38 7.92 -17.34
C ASN A 233 -21.91 8.33 -15.94
N LEU A 234 -21.37 7.78 -14.85
CA LEU A 234 -21.86 8.04 -13.49
C LEU A 234 -22.00 9.53 -13.18
N ARG A 235 -21.02 10.34 -13.60
CA ARG A 235 -21.05 11.79 -13.44
C ARG A 235 -22.25 12.46 -14.13
N LYS A 236 -22.57 12.04 -15.35
CA LYS A 236 -23.68 12.63 -16.11
C LYS A 236 -25.00 12.39 -15.37
N HIS A 237 -25.18 11.18 -14.84
CA HIS A 237 -26.38 10.81 -14.09
C HIS A 237 -26.46 11.47 -12.71
N TRP A 238 -25.32 11.75 -12.07
CA TRP A 238 -25.27 12.24 -10.69
C TRP A 238 -24.84 13.71 -10.59
N MET A 239 -25.06 14.50 -11.63
CA MET A 239 -24.56 15.87 -11.72
C MET A 239 -24.92 16.75 -10.50
N ASN A 240 -26.13 16.59 -9.95
CA ASN A 240 -26.62 17.38 -8.81
C ASN A 240 -26.07 16.92 -7.45
N VAL A 241 -25.51 15.72 -7.36
CA VAL A 241 -25.03 15.12 -6.11
C VAL A 241 -23.54 14.78 -6.18
N TRP A 242 -22.86 15.20 -7.26
CA TRP A 242 -21.45 14.91 -7.52
C TRP A 242 -20.55 15.58 -6.50
N SER A 243 -19.62 14.82 -5.94
CA SER A 243 -18.65 15.30 -4.95
C SER A 243 -17.26 14.71 -5.23
N ALA A 244 -16.24 15.29 -4.60
CA ALA A 244 -14.88 14.77 -4.64
C ALA A 244 -14.79 13.32 -4.12
N ASP A 245 -15.57 12.97 -3.10
CA ASP A 245 -15.66 11.62 -2.55
C ASP A 245 -16.19 10.60 -3.57
N ILE A 246 -17.24 10.96 -4.32
CA ILE A 246 -17.80 10.08 -5.35
C ILE A 246 -16.81 9.89 -6.50
N GLU A 247 -16.11 10.95 -6.92
CA GLU A 247 -15.04 10.85 -7.91
C GLU A 247 -13.90 9.95 -7.40
N ALA A 248 -13.52 10.08 -6.12
CA ALA A 248 -12.49 9.24 -5.50
C ALA A 248 -12.88 7.76 -5.48
N GLN A 249 -14.12 7.44 -5.10
CA GLN A 249 -14.61 6.06 -5.11
C GLN A 249 -14.65 5.49 -6.53
N ARG A 250 -15.10 6.28 -7.50
CA ARG A 250 -15.14 5.88 -8.91
C ARG A 250 -13.74 5.61 -9.47
N ILE A 251 -12.78 6.50 -9.24
CA ILE A 251 -11.41 6.34 -9.72
C ILE A 251 -10.69 5.20 -9.01
N SER A 252 -10.90 5.02 -7.70
CA SER A 252 -10.38 3.88 -6.95
C SER A 252 -10.91 2.55 -7.51
N LEU A 253 -12.19 2.47 -7.85
CA LEU A 253 -12.77 1.27 -8.45
C LEU A 253 -12.18 1.00 -9.84
N ILE A 254 -12.05 2.03 -10.70
CA ILE A 254 -11.43 1.87 -12.03
C ILE A 254 -9.97 1.42 -11.89
N HIS A 255 -9.21 1.98 -10.94
CA HIS A 255 -7.83 1.59 -10.64
C HIS A 255 -7.74 0.12 -10.25
N ASN A 256 -8.53 -0.32 -9.27
CA ASN A 256 -8.54 -1.72 -8.84
C ASN A 256 -8.96 -2.68 -9.97
N LEU A 257 -9.95 -2.31 -10.78
CA LEU A 257 -10.34 -3.09 -11.96
C LEU A 257 -9.19 -3.20 -12.96
N SER A 258 -8.43 -2.11 -13.16
CA SER A 258 -7.27 -2.09 -14.05
C SER A 258 -6.10 -2.94 -13.55
N MET A 259 -6.09 -3.41 -12.30
CA MET A 259 -5.02 -4.31 -11.83
C MET A 259 -5.03 -5.67 -12.52
N HIS A 260 -6.17 -6.10 -13.10
CA HIS A 260 -6.31 -7.38 -13.80
C HIS A 260 -6.27 -7.24 -15.33
N ARG A 261 -5.39 -8.00 -15.98
CA ARG A 261 -5.20 -7.94 -17.43
C ARG A 261 -6.48 -8.09 -18.27
N PRO A 262 -7.41 -9.04 -18.00
CA PRO A 262 -8.63 -9.14 -18.81
C PRO A 262 -9.54 -7.91 -18.68
N ASN A 263 -9.60 -7.29 -17.50
CA ASN A 263 -10.33 -6.03 -17.31
C ASN A 263 -9.63 -4.86 -18.01
N ARG A 264 -8.28 -4.82 -18.00
CA ARG A 264 -7.51 -3.78 -18.70
C ARG A 264 -7.84 -3.74 -20.19
N GLU A 265 -7.90 -4.90 -20.83
CA GLU A 265 -8.23 -4.99 -22.26
C GLU A 265 -9.61 -4.40 -22.57
N ILE A 266 -10.61 -4.72 -21.74
CA ILE A 266 -11.97 -4.17 -21.88
C ILE A 266 -11.98 -2.65 -21.66
N LEU A 267 -11.30 -2.16 -20.62
CA LEU A 267 -11.20 -0.74 -20.30
C LEU A 267 -10.44 0.04 -21.38
N ALA A 268 -9.32 -0.49 -21.87
CA ALA A 268 -8.50 0.11 -22.91
C ALA A 268 -9.23 0.17 -24.27
N GLY A 269 -10.13 -0.78 -24.53
CA GLY A 269 -10.99 -0.79 -25.71
C GLY A 269 -12.04 0.34 -25.73
N GLN A 270 -12.47 0.83 -24.57
CA GLN A 270 -13.49 1.87 -24.48
C GLN A 270 -12.99 3.23 -24.99
N ASN A 271 -13.87 3.94 -25.71
CA ASN A 271 -13.53 5.25 -26.29
C ASN A 271 -13.53 6.36 -25.23
N GLU A 272 -14.34 6.20 -24.20
CA GLU A 272 -14.66 7.22 -23.20
C GLU A 272 -13.63 7.29 -22.07
N VAL A 273 -12.92 6.19 -21.79
CA VAL A 273 -11.99 6.11 -20.64
C VAL A 273 -10.91 7.20 -20.71
N PRO A 274 -10.21 7.43 -21.84
CA PRO A 274 -9.24 8.53 -21.93
C PRO A 274 -9.84 9.90 -21.59
N ALA A 275 -11.03 10.19 -22.12
CA ALA A 275 -11.71 11.47 -21.89
C ALA A 275 -12.18 11.62 -20.44
N VAL A 276 -12.62 10.53 -19.80
CA VAL A 276 -12.99 10.51 -18.38
C VAL A 276 -11.77 10.84 -17.51
N LEU A 277 -10.65 10.14 -17.70
CA LEU A 277 -9.43 10.35 -16.92
C LEU A 277 -8.92 11.79 -17.09
N LYS A 278 -8.93 12.30 -18.33
CA LYS A 278 -8.57 13.69 -18.61
C LYS A 278 -9.47 14.69 -17.91
N ASN A 279 -10.78 14.48 -17.95
CA ASN A 279 -11.75 15.38 -17.31
C ASN A 279 -11.61 15.43 -15.78
N VAL A 280 -11.21 14.32 -15.14
CA VAL A 280 -10.91 14.29 -13.70
C VAL A 280 -9.75 15.24 -13.38
N VAL A 281 -8.65 15.15 -14.14
CA VAL A 281 -7.48 16.02 -13.94
C VAL A 281 -7.82 17.49 -14.22
N GLU A 282 -8.50 17.80 -15.32
CA GLU A 282 -8.91 19.17 -15.66
C GLU A 282 -9.82 19.82 -14.60
N ARG A 283 -10.53 19.01 -13.81
CA ARG A 283 -11.43 19.46 -12.74
C ARG A 283 -10.82 19.35 -11.35
N ALA A 284 -9.58 18.90 -11.22
CA ALA A 284 -8.92 18.65 -9.94
C ALA A 284 -8.98 19.87 -9.01
N GLY A 285 -8.60 21.05 -9.51
CA GLY A 285 -8.64 22.29 -8.73
C GLY A 285 -10.06 22.73 -8.33
N LYS A 286 -11.06 22.54 -9.20
CA LYS A 286 -12.46 22.91 -8.91
C LYS A 286 -13.12 22.00 -7.87
N LEU A 287 -12.70 20.74 -7.83
CA LEU A 287 -13.24 19.73 -6.90
C LEU A 287 -12.38 19.54 -5.65
N GLY A 288 -11.19 20.16 -5.57
CA GLY A 288 -10.24 19.93 -4.48
C GLY A 288 -9.76 18.49 -4.42
N LEU A 289 -9.48 17.86 -5.57
CA LEU A 289 -9.01 16.47 -5.61
C LEU A 289 -7.58 16.37 -5.05
N SER A 290 -7.32 15.31 -4.29
CA SER A 290 -6.01 15.06 -3.67
C SER A 290 -4.96 14.58 -4.68
N ALA A 291 -3.68 14.81 -4.37
CA ALA A 291 -2.56 14.30 -5.17
C ALA A 291 -2.59 12.77 -5.29
N SER A 292 -2.97 12.06 -4.22
CA SER A 292 -3.17 10.60 -4.23
C SER A 292 -4.20 10.13 -5.27
N LEU A 293 -5.30 10.86 -5.45
CA LEU A 293 -6.29 10.53 -6.48
C LEU A 293 -5.74 10.75 -7.88
N LEU A 294 -5.01 11.85 -8.10
CA LEU A 294 -4.35 12.12 -9.37
C LEU A 294 -3.25 11.08 -9.67
N ALA A 295 -2.58 10.56 -8.63
CA ALA A 295 -1.62 9.48 -8.77
C ALA A 295 -2.30 8.18 -9.21
N MET A 296 -3.48 7.86 -8.67
CA MET A 296 -4.29 6.74 -9.18
C MET A 296 -4.70 6.94 -10.65
N VAL A 297 -5.05 8.16 -11.06
CA VAL A 297 -5.34 8.47 -12.47
C VAL A 297 -4.12 8.20 -13.34
N ALA A 298 -2.94 8.69 -12.95
CA ALA A 298 -1.69 8.43 -13.68
C ALA A 298 -1.37 6.93 -13.73
N SER A 299 -1.55 6.21 -12.64
CA SER A 299 -1.36 4.75 -12.55
C SER A 299 -2.29 3.96 -13.49
N ILE A 300 -3.57 4.36 -13.59
CA ILE A 300 -4.52 3.81 -14.58
C ILE A 300 -3.99 4.06 -16.00
N ILE A 301 -3.54 5.28 -16.29
CA ILE A 301 -3.01 5.63 -17.62
C ILE A 301 -1.80 4.77 -17.94
N ALA A 302 -0.84 4.63 -17.02
CA ALA A 302 0.34 3.80 -17.19
C ALA A 302 -0.04 2.34 -17.50
N THR A 303 -0.99 1.80 -16.73
CA THR A 303 -1.42 0.41 -16.82
C THR A 303 -2.19 0.10 -18.10
N LEU A 304 -3.15 0.95 -18.48
CA LEU A 304 -3.93 0.78 -19.72
C LEU A 304 -3.11 1.11 -20.97
N SER A 305 -2.01 1.83 -20.82
CA SER A 305 -1.04 2.07 -21.90
C SER A 305 -0.26 0.83 -22.30
N GLU A 306 -0.55 -0.38 -21.79
CA GLU A 306 -0.12 -1.64 -22.42
C GLU A 306 -0.75 -1.80 -23.83
N PHE A 307 -1.92 -1.20 -24.07
CA PHE A 307 -2.68 -1.35 -25.31
C PHE A 307 -2.54 -0.13 -26.25
N ASP A 308 -2.16 -0.35 -27.51
CA ASP A 308 -1.97 0.68 -28.53
C ASP A 308 -3.17 1.61 -28.73
N VAL A 309 -4.38 1.02 -28.73
CA VAL A 309 -5.63 1.75 -28.95
C VAL A 309 -5.83 2.80 -27.87
N PHE A 310 -5.56 2.46 -26.61
CA PHE A 310 -5.65 3.39 -25.50
C PHE A 310 -4.56 4.45 -25.57
N ARG A 311 -3.29 4.04 -25.81
CA ARG A 311 -2.15 4.97 -25.90
C ARG A 311 -2.38 6.07 -26.92
N LYS A 312 -2.71 5.69 -28.16
CA LYS A 312 -2.92 6.63 -29.27
C LYS A 312 -4.05 7.62 -28.97
N ARG A 313 -5.15 7.14 -28.40
CA ARG A 313 -6.28 8.00 -28.01
C ARG A 313 -5.88 8.97 -26.91
N MET A 314 -5.20 8.50 -25.87
CA MET A 314 -4.74 9.34 -24.77
C MET A 314 -3.81 10.47 -25.27
N VAL A 315 -2.87 10.16 -26.16
CA VAL A 315 -2.00 11.16 -26.79
C VAL A 315 -2.80 12.15 -27.64
N THR A 316 -3.70 11.66 -28.49
CA THR A 316 -4.53 12.48 -29.41
C THR A 316 -5.38 13.51 -28.67
N ILE A 317 -5.96 13.15 -27.51
CA ILE A 317 -6.80 14.08 -26.74
C ILE A 317 -5.98 15.07 -25.90
N GLY A 318 -4.65 15.10 -26.04
CA GLY A 318 -3.76 15.99 -25.28
C GLY A 318 -3.36 15.46 -23.91
N GLY A 319 -3.33 14.13 -23.72
CA GLY A 319 -2.90 13.48 -22.48
C GLY A 319 -1.48 13.83 -22.07
N MET A 320 -0.54 14.01 -23.03
CA MET A 320 0.84 14.41 -22.72
C MET A 320 0.91 15.77 -22.03
N LYS A 321 0.22 16.78 -22.57
CA LYS A 321 0.14 18.11 -21.95
C LYS A 321 -0.49 18.08 -20.56
N MET A 322 -1.52 17.24 -20.37
CA MET A 322 -2.16 17.04 -19.07
C MET A 322 -1.17 16.45 -18.05
N LEU A 323 -0.47 15.36 -18.42
CA LEU A 323 0.49 14.70 -17.54
C LEU A 323 1.69 15.61 -17.23
N SER A 324 2.20 16.35 -18.21
CA SER A 324 3.22 17.40 -18.00
C SER A 324 2.77 18.43 -16.95
N GLY A 325 1.47 18.80 -16.96
CA GLY A 325 0.89 19.67 -15.94
C GLY A 325 0.88 19.05 -14.53
N LEU A 326 0.70 17.73 -14.41
CA LEU A 326 0.70 17.03 -13.11
C LEU A 326 2.09 17.00 -12.46
N LEU A 327 3.18 16.98 -13.24
CA LEU A 327 4.54 17.03 -12.71
C LEU A 327 4.83 18.29 -11.88
N LYS A 328 4.09 19.38 -12.14
CA LYS A 328 4.22 20.65 -11.40
C LYS A 328 3.74 20.55 -9.94
N ILE A 329 2.91 19.57 -9.63
CA ILE A 329 2.40 19.38 -8.27
C ILE A 329 3.51 18.77 -7.41
N GLU A 330 3.80 19.38 -6.27
CA GLU A 330 4.81 18.91 -5.31
C GLU A 330 4.29 17.73 -4.49
N ASP A 331 4.21 16.56 -5.12
CA ASP A 331 3.92 15.28 -4.47
C ASP A 331 4.76 14.17 -5.11
N VAL A 332 5.55 13.49 -4.28
CA VAL A 332 6.54 12.49 -4.72
C VAL A 332 5.87 11.31 -5.42
N VAL A 333 4.75 10.84 -4.87
CA VAL A 333 4.02 9.67 -5.41
C VAL A 333 3.38 10.03 -6.74
N LEU A 334 2.70 11.18 -6.81
CA LEU A 334 2.09 11.68 -8.04
C LEU A 334 3.12 11.87 -9.15
N ARG A 335 4.28 12.49 -8.86
CA ARG A 335 5.33 12.68 -9.86
C ARG A 335 5.85 11.36 -10.40
N LYS A 336 6.11 10.39 -9.52
CA LYS A 336 6.53 9.05 -9.93
C LYS A 336 5.49 8.37 -10.83
N GLU A 337 4.23 8.30 -10.41
CA GLU A 337 3.16 7.69 -11.21
C GLU A 337 2.93 8.43 -12.53
N THR A 338 3.09 9.76 -12.53
CA THR A 338 3.02 10.58 -13.75
C THR A 338 4.18 10.26 -14.70
N GLY A 339 5.40 10.11 -14.19
CA GLY A 339 6.56 9.66 -14.96
C GLY A 339 6.31 8.27 -15.59
N ALA A 340 5.78 7.32 -14.81
CA ALA A 340 5.42 6.00 -15.31
C ALA A 340 4.37 6.06 -16.43
N ALA A 341 3.35 6.91 -16.27
CA ALA A 341 2.31 7.13 -17.28
C ALA A 341 2.89 7.71 -18.59
N ILE A 342 3.74 8.72 -18.49
CA ILE A 342 4.38 9.34 -19.67
C ILE A 342 5.30 8.32 -20.36
N LEU A 343 6.10 7.57 -19.59
CA LEU A 343 6.98 6.53 -20.13
C LEU A 343 6.18 5.46 -20.88
N ALA A 344 5.07 4.99 -20.29
CA ALA A 344 4.21 4.00 -20.92
C ALA A 344 3.53 4.51 -22.21
N LEU A 345 3.22 5.81 -22.29
CA LEU A 345 2.69 6.43 -23.50
C LEU A 345 3.76 6.60 -24.59
N CYS A 346 5.03 6.80 -24.24
CA CYS A 346 6.14 7.03 -25.16
C CYS A 346 6.65 5.75 -25.87
N ALA A 347 5.73 4.97 -26.45
CA ALA A 347 6.04 3.72 -27.15
C ALA A 347 6.52 3.94 -28.60
N ASP A 348 6.09 5.02 -29.24
CA ASP A 348 6.41 5.37 -30.63
C ASP A 348 6.95 6.80 -30.75
N GLU A 349 7.51 7.14 -31.92
CA GLU A 349 8.11 8.46 -32.17
C GLU A 349 7.07 9.59 -32.13
N GLU A 350 5.83 9.35 -32.52
CA GLU A 350 4.77 10.36 -32.49
C GLU A 350 4.47 10.78 -31.03
N ALA A 351 4.35 9.80 -30.13
CA ALA A 351 4.16 10.06 -28.71
C ALA A 351 5.37 10.76 -28.08
N LYS A 352 6.61 10.38 -28.44
CA LYS A 352 7.82 11.06 -27.97
C LYS A 352 7.90 12.51 -28.42
N LEU A 353 7.54 12.80 -29.68
CA LEU A 353 7.45 14.17 -30.18
C LEU A 353 6.35 14.95 -29.45
N SER A 354 5.21 14.32 -29.18
CA SER A 354 4.12 14.93 -28.39
C SER A 354 4.57 15.28 -26.96
N ALA A 355 5.39 14.43 -26.33
CA ALA A 355 5.99 14.70 -25.03
C ALA A 355 6.96 15.89 -25.08
N ALA A 356 7.82 15.96 -26.10
CA ALA A 356 8.73 17.09 -26.30
C ALA A 356 7.99 18.41 -26.52
N VAL A 357 6.94 18.42 -27.36
CA VAL A 357 6.08 19.60 -27.59
C VAL A 357 5.30 20.00 -26.32
N SER A 358 5.13 19.08 -25.37
CA SER A 358 4.48 19.33 -24.08
C SER A 358 5.45 19.70 -22.96
N ASP A 359 6.69 20.08 -23.28
CA ASP A 359 7.77 20.45 -22.36
C ASP A 359 8.12 19.36 -21.33
N VAL A 360 7.87 18.09 -21.64
CA VAL A 360 8.11 17.00 -20.67
C VAL A 360 9.57 16.95 -20.20
N PRO A 361 10.60 17.00 -21.07
CA PRO A 361 12.00 16.95 -20.63
C PRO A 361 12.35 18.07 -19.64
N ASP A 362 11.98 19.30 -19.97
CA ASP A 362 12.22 20.48 -19.15
C ASP A 362 11.54 20.34 -17.79
N ARG A 363 10.28 19.88 -17.76
CA ARG A 363 9.54 19.65 -16.49
C ARG A 363 10.18 18.55 -15.64
N LEU A 364 10.62 17.44 -16.26
CA LEU A 364 11.31 16.38 -15.53
C LEU A 364 12.62 16.86 -14.91
N LEU A 365 13.33 17.81 -15.54
CA LEU A 365 14.56 18.39 -14.98
C LEU A 365 14.29 19.40 -13.87
N GLU A 366 13.23 20.22 -14.00
CA GLU A 366 12.77 21.12 -12.93
C GLU A 366 12.36 20.34 -11.67
N CYS A 367 11.67 19.21 -11.84
CA CYS A 367 11.19 18.37 -10.74
C CYS A 367 11.95 17.04 -10.61
N PHE A 368 13.26 17.05 -10.91
CA PHE A 368 14.08 15.84 -11.03
C PHE A 368 13.95 14.88 -9.85
N MET A 369 13.78 13.60 -10.16
CA MET A 369 13.72 12.50 -9.21
C MET A 369 14.65 11.38 -9.67
N ALA A 370 15.44 10.83 -8.74
CA ALA A 370 16.27 9.64 -8.97
C ALA A 370 15.40 8.38 -9.05
N THR A 371 14.73 8.19 -10.19
CA THR A 371 13.85 7.05 -10.49
C THR A 371 14.09 6.58 -11.91
N ASP A 372 13.85 5.31 -12.18
CA ASP A 372 13.98 4.73 -13.51
C ASP A 372 13.14 5.49 -14.55
N GLU A 373 11.90 5.82 -14.20
CA GLU A 373 10.98 6.47 -15.12
C GLU A 373 11.52 7.81 -15.62
N PHE A 374 12.05 8.63 -14.70
CA PHE A 374 12.61 9.94 -15.02
C PHE A 374 13.89 9.81 -15.86
N LEU A 375 14.81 8.94 -15.44
CA LEU A 375 16.07 8.73 -16.15
C LEU A 375 15.83 8.21 -17.57
N LEU A 376 14.92 7.24 -17.73
CA LEU A 376 14.57 6.67 -19.03
C LEU A 376 13.90 7.70 -19.95
N LEU A 377 12.99 8.51 -19.42
CA LEU A 377 12.35 9.57 -20.20
C LEU A 377 13.37 10.62 -20.64
N LEU A 378 14.20 11.10 -19.71
CA LEU A 378 15.24 12.07 -20.03
C LEU A 378 16.21 11.52 -21.07
N ASP A 379 16.63 10.28 -20.96
CA ASP A 379 17.52 9.65 -21.94
C ASP A 379 16.88 9.55 -23.33
N ARG A 380 15.63 9.07 -23.41
CA ARG A 380 14.95 8.72 -24.68
C ARG A 380 14.27 9.87 -25.40
N LEU A 381 13.86 10.93 -24.69
CA LEU A 381 13.11 12.02 -25.31
C LEU A 381 14.04 12.99 -26.07
N PRO A 382 13.54 13.59 -27.17
CA PRO A 382 14.19 14.74 -27.78
C PRO A 382 14.34 15.87 -26.77
N LYS A 383 15.51 16.53 -26.76
CA LYS A 383 15.86 17.58 -25.79
C LYS A 383 16.04 18.91 -26.49
N SER A 384 15.52 19.98 -25.90
CA SER A 384 15.85 21.35 -26.29
C SER A 384 17.30 21.68 -25.89
N PRO A 385 17.94 22.70 -26.51
CA PRO A 385 19.22 23.21 -26.04
C PRO A 385 19.21 23.57 -24.55
N GLU A 386 18.12 24.13 -24.06
CA GLU A 386 17.89 24.51 -22.66
C GLU A 386 17.83 23.28 -21.75
N ALA A 387 17.09 22.23 -22.14
CA ALA A 387 17.03 20.98 -21.38
C ALA A 387 18.40 20.30 -21.29
N LEU A 388 19.22 20.39 -22.35
CA LEU A 388 20.58 19.87 -22.31
C LEU A 388 21.49 20.66 -21.35
N ASP A 389 21.30 21.99 -21.21
CA ASP A 389 22.02 22.80 -20.21
C ASP A 389 21.58 22.43 -18.79
N MET A 390 20.27 22.26 -18.58
CA MET A 390 19.71 21.78 -17.32
C MET A 390 20.22 20.38 -16.94
N ILE A 391 20.43 19.48 -17.91
CA ILE A 391 21.07 18.17 -17.66
C ILE A 391 22.50 18.36 -17.13
N CYS A 392 23.27 19.30 -17.69
CA CYS A 392 24.60 19.62 -17.17
C CYS A 392 24.56 20.12 -15.73
N ASP A 393 23.52 20.87 -15.34
CA ASP A 393 23.34 21.30 -13.94
C ASP A 393 23.00 20.14 -12.99
N LYS A 394 22.49 19.02 -13.54
CA LYS A 394 22.20 17.77 -12.81
C LYS A 394 23.37 16.78 -12.76
N ALA A 395 24.56 17.19 -13.21
CA ALA A 395 25.76 16.35 -13.28
C ALA A 395 26.06 15.60 -11.97
N MET A 396 26.07 16.29 -10.83
CA MET A 396 26.41 15.66 -9.55
C MET A 396 25.32 14.70 -9.05
N GLU A 397 24.04 15.01 -9.32
CA GLU A 397 22.93 14.11 -8.99
C GLU A 397 23.04 12.81 -9.78
N LEU A 398 23.37 12.89 -11.08
CA LEU A 398 23.59 11.73 -11.93
C LEU A 398 24.83 10.91 -11.54
N VAL A 399 25.94 11.58 -11.19
CA VAL A 399 27.15 10.90 -10.68
C VAL A 399 26.83 10.13 -9.40
N ASN A 400 26.08 10.74 -8.47
CA ASN A 400 25.70 10.07 -7.22
C ASN A 400 24.86 8.82 -7.48
N ILE A 401 23.91 8.86 -8.42
CA ILE A 401 23.11 7.68 -8.81
C ILE A 401 24.00 6.54 -9.33
N VAL A 402 25.04 6.85 -10.10
CA VAL A 402 25.97 5.83 -10.62
C VAL A 402 26.91 5.29 -9.53
N MET A 403 27.28 6.13 -8.57
CA MET A 403 28.15 5.79 -7.45
C MET A 403 27.45 4.99 -6.35
N GLU A 404 26.12 4.99 -6.31
CA GLU A 404 25.37 4.26 -5.28
C GLU A 404 25.59 2.74 -5.40
N GLU A 405 26.02 2.11 -4.30
CA GLU A 405 26.45 0.71 -4.27
C GLU A 405 25.28 -0.28 -4.14
N ASP A 406 24.20 0.15 -3.47
CA ASP A 406 23.06 -0.70 -3.13
C ASP A 406 21.88 -0.55 -4.10
N ALA A 407 21.46 -1.67 -4.67
CA ALA A 407 20.23 -1.82 -5.47
C ALA A 407 18.93 -1.69 -4.63
N GLY A 408 19.02 -1.17 -3.40
CA GLY A 408 17.87 -0.87 -2.52
C GLY A 408 17.18 0.46 -2.84
N GLY A 409 17.76 1.27 -3.74
CA GLY A 409 17.21 2.54 -4.20
C GLY A 409 16.07 2.41 -5.21
N MET A 410 15.42 3.53 -5.56
CA MET A 410 14.35 3.60 -6.57
C MET A 410 14.85 3.47 -8.02
N VAL A 411 16.14 3.18 -8.22
CA VAL A 411 16.81 3.10 -9.51
C VAL A 411 17.35 1.69 -9.72
N THR A 412 16.94 1.05 -10.81
CA THR A 412 17.43 -0.27 -11.21
C THR A 412 18.64 -0.15 -12.13
N SER A 413 19.22 -1.28 -12.55
CA SER A 413 20.30 -1.28 -13.55
C SER A 413 19.92 -0.56 -14.84
N GLN A 414 18.64 -0.59 -15.23
CA GLN A 414 18.16 0.10 -16.41
C GLN A 414 18.24 1.62 -16.24
N GLY A 415 17.82 2.15 -15.09
CA GLY A 415 17.97 3.57 -14.77
C GLY A 415 19.44 3.99 -14.69
N ILE A 416 20.32 3.16 -14.14
CA ILE A 416 21.78 3.42 -14.11
C ILE A 416 22.35 3.56 -15.53
N HIS A 417 21.94 2.71 -16.49
CA HIS A 417 22.40 2.83 -17.89
C HIS A 417 21.94 4.15 -18.53
N SER A 418 20.72 4.60 -18.24
CA SER A 418 20.24 5.90 -18.70
C SER A 418 20.97 7.05 -18.01
N ALA A 419 21.30 6.93 -16.72
CA ALA A 419 22.14 7.92 -16.03
C ALA A 419 23.55 8.02 -16.67
N ILE A 420 24.18 6.89 -17.02
CA ILE A 420 25.46 6.87 -17.75
C ILE A 420 25.31 7.55 -19.12
N SER A 421 24.22 7.29 -19.84
CA SER A 421 23.94 7.93 -21.14
C SER A 421 23.77 9.44 -21.01
N LEU A 422 23.11 9.91 -19.95
CA LEU A 422 22.99 11.34 -19.64
C LEU A 422 24.33 11.96 -19.24
N ILE A 423 25.16 11.27 -18.45
CA ILE A 423 26.52 11.70 -18.13
C ILE A 423 27.39 11.78 -19.39
N PHE A 424 27.23 10.85 -20.32
CA PHE A 424 27.90 10.89 -21.61
C PHE A 424 27.56 12.19 -22.37
N VAL A 425 26.29 12.58 -22.41
CA VAL A 425 25.86 13.86 -23.00
C VAL A 425 26.56 15.05 -22.31
N ILE A 426 26.70 15.02 -20.98
CA ILE A 426 27.43 16.05 -20.23
C ILE A 426 28.92 16.07 -20.62
N THR A 427 29.56 14.90 -20.76
CA THR A 427 30.98 14.85 -21.17
C THR A 427 31.22 15.42 -22.56
N GLU A 428 30.26 15.29 -23.49
CA GLU A 428 30.38 15.86 -24.83
C GLU A 428 30.12 17.38 -24.88
N ARG A 429 29.37 17.92 -23.91
CA ARG A 429 28.99 19.33 -23.86
C ARG A 429 29.83 20.18 -22.92
N ASP A 430 29.92 19.79 -21.65
CA ASP A 430 30.62 20.54 -20.60
C ASP A 430 31.11 19.58 -19.49
N VAL A 431 32.22 18.91 -19.77
CA VAL A 431 32.90 18.03 -18.79
C VAL A 431 33.29 18.76 -17.50
N GLY A 432 33.44 20.09 -17.51
CA GLY A 432 33.75 20.88 -16.32
C GLY A 432 32.64 20.88 -15.26
N LYS A 433 31.42 20.51 -15.65
CA LYS A 433 30.28 20.33 -14.74
C LYS A 433 30.36 19.04 -13.93
N LEU A 434 31.11 18.03 -14.39
CA LEU A 434 31.38 16.79 -13.66
C LEU A 434 32.44 17.04 -12.58
N LYS A 435 32.07 17.79 -11.54
CA LYS A 435 32.91 18.14 -10.38
C LYS A 435 33.05 16.97 -9.40
N VAL A 436 33.46 15.81 -9.92
CA VAL A 436 33.63 14.59 -9.14
C VAL A 436 34.79 14.78 -8.16
N LYS A 437 34.55 14.55 -6.86
CA LYS A 437 35.58 14.71 -5.81
C LYS A 437 36.76 13.76 -6.00
N ASN A 438 36.47 12.50 -6.33
CA ASN A 438 37.47 11.50 -6.66
C ASN A 438 37.17 10.91 -8.04
N VAL A 439 37.86 11.43 -9.05
CA VAL A 439 37.67 11.01 -10.46
C VAL A 439 38.11 9.56 -10.67
N GLU A 440 39.09 9.06 -9.91
CA GLU A 440 39.54 7.67 -10.03
C GLU A 440 38.49 6.67 -9.55
N ASP A 441 37.89 6.91 -8.36
CA ASP A 441 36.82 6.06 -7.83
C ASP A 441 35.62 6.02 -8.79
N PHE A 442 35.26 7.17 -9.37
CA PHE A 442 34.17 7.22 -10.36
C PHE A 442 34.50 6.44 -11.63
N LYS A 443 35.74 6.55 -12.14
CA LYS A 443 36.19 5.74 -13.28
C LYS A 443 36.19 4.25 -12.96
N GLU A 444 36.62 3.86 -11.75
CA GLU A 444 36.57 2.47 -11.29
C GLU A 444 35.14 1.96 -11.23
N ARG A 445 34.22 2.71 -10.64
CA ARG A 445 32.80 2.37 -10.60
C ARG A 445 32.19 2.18 -11.98
N LEU A 446 32.50 3.08 -12.92
CA LEU A 446 32.06 2.94 -14.31
C LEU A 446 32.58 1.64 -14.96
N ARG A 447 33.84 1.26 -14.69
CA ARG A 447 34.41 -0.01 -15.18
C ARG A 447 33.70 -1.21 -14.55
N GLU A 448 33.44 -1.19 -13.25
CA GLU A 448 32.68 -2.25 -12.57
C GLU A 448 31.30 -2.44 -13.19
N LEU A 449 30.57 -1.35 -13.40
CA LEU A 449 29.25 -1.39 -14.03
C LEU A 449 29.34 -1.92 -15.47
N SER A 450 30.38 -1.57 -16.22
CA SER A 450 30.60 -2.07 -17.58
C SER A 450 30.96 -3.55 -17.68
N SER A 451 31.50 -4.12 -16.60
CA SER A 451 31.84 -5.54 -16.52
C SER A 451 30.62 -6.44 -16.27
N LYS A 452 29.54 -5.87 -15.72
CA LYS A 452 28.24 -6.53 -15.58
C LYS A 452 27.53 -6.51 -16.94
N ARG A 453 26.61 -7.44 -17.24
CA ARG A 453 25.91 -7.48 -18.54
C ARG A 453 25.22 -6.14 -18.84
N ILE A 454 25.83 -5.29 -19.66
CA ILE A 454 25.27 -4.02 -20.11
C ILE A 454 25.15 -3.98 -21.65
N PRO A 455 24.28 -3.12 -22.21
CA PRO A 455 24.20 -2.92 -23.66
C PRO A 455 25.55 -2.44 -24.24
N MET A 456 25.94 -2.94 -25.42
CA MET A 456 27.21 -2.55 -26.07
C MET A 456 27.37 -1.03 -26.26
N GLN A 457 26.26 -0.33 -26.55
CA GLN A 457 26.28 1.13 -26.68
C GLN A 457 26.69 1.83 -25.38
N THR A 458 26.20 1.33 -24.24
CA THR A 458 26.56 1.86 -22.92
C THR A 458 28.02 1.57 -22.58
N MET A 459 28.57 0.42 -23.00
CA MET A 459 30.01 0.15 -22.85
C MET A 459 30.86 1.18 -23.59
N PHE A 460 30.52 1.48 -24.85
CA PHE A 460 31.24 2.48 -25.63
C PHE A 460 31.17 3.87 -25.01
N GLN A 461 30.00 4.26 -24.49
CA GLN A 461 29.85 5.52 -23.75
C GLN A 461 30.74 5.56 -22.51
N VAL A 462 30.78 4.48 -21.72
CA VAL A 462 31.65 4.37 -20.54
C VAL A 462 33.12 4.57 -20.91
N GLU A 463 33.62 3.87 -21.94
CA GLU A 463 35.00 4.02 -22.40
C GLU A 463 35.32 5.46 -22.79
N LYS A 464 34.40 6.11 -23.51
CA LYS A 464 34.57 7.51 -23.94
C LYS A 464 34.52 8.48 -22.74
N ILE A 465 33.63 8.27 -21.78
CA ILE A 465 33.59 9.05 -20.52
C ILE A 465 34.93 8.94 -19.80
N ILE A 466 35.42 7.71 -19.57
CA ILE A 466 36.68 7.46 -18.85
C ILE A 466 37.86 8.13 -19.55
N LYS A 467 37.91 8.04 -20.88
CA LYS A 467 38.95 8.69 -21.69
C LYS A 467 38.92 10.20 -21.52
N THR A 468 37.76 10.84 -21.72
CA THR A 468 37.60 12.30 -21.61
C THR A 468 37.93 12.80 -20.19
N LEU A 469 37.50 12.08 -19.14
CA LEU A 469 37.83 12.43 -17.77
C LEU A 469 39.35 12.34 -17.49
N SER A 470 40.03 11.36 -18.08
CA SER A 470 41.49 11.20 -17.90
C SER A 470 42.29 12.28 -18.62
N GLU A 471 41.79 12.78 -19.75
CA GLU A 471 42.40 13.90 -20.48
C GLU A 471 42.21 15.24 -19.74
N MET A 472 41.04 15.45 -19.14
CA MET A 472 40.68 16.73 -18.50
C MET A 472 41.12 16.83 -17.03
N PHE A 473 41.17 15.70 -16.32
CA PHE A 473 41.58 15.61 -14.92
C PHE A 473 42.69 14.56 -14.77
N PRO A 474 43.92 14.87 -15.21
CA PRO A 474 45.02 13.93 -15.09
C PRO A 474 45.31 13.63 -13.62
N ALA A 475 45.65 12.37 -13.32
CA ALA A 475 46.07 11.99 -11.98
C ALA A 475 47.25 12.87 -11.53
N PRO A 476 47.32 13.27 -10.24
CA PRO A 476 48.46 14.03 -9.74
C PRO A 476 49.72 13.21 -10.02
N THR A 477 50.60 13.75 -10.87
CA THR A 477 51.89 13.14 -11.16
C THR A 477 52.60 12.94 -9.84
N THR A 478 52.74 11.70 -9.41
CA THR A 478 53.62 11.33 -8.30
C THR A 478 55.02 11.72 -8.76
N GLN A 479 55.45 12.94 -8.45
CA GLN A 479 56.85 13.27 -8.49
C GLN A 479 57.50 12.34 -7.47
N LEU A 480 58.09 11.26 -7.98
CA LEU A 480 59.15 10.54 -7.31
C LEU A 480 60.13 11.60 -6.82
N GLN A 481 60.04 11.92 -5.52
CA GLN A 481 61.09 12.63 -4.81
C GLN A 481 62.31 11.73 -4.79
N ASN A 482 63.07 11.77 -5.88
CA ASN A 482 64.49 11.48 -5.87
C ASN A 482 65.18 12.75 -5.35
N GLN A 483 65.25 12.91 -4.02
CA GLN A 483 66.31 13.65 -3.34
C GLN A 483 66.61 13.01 -1.99
#